data_AF-A0A380KAK7-F1
#
_entry.id   AF-A0A380KAK7-F1
#
_cell.length_a   1.000
_cell.length_b   1.000
_cell.length_c   1.000
_cell.angle_alpha   90.00
_cell.angle_beta   90.00
_cell.angle_gamma   90.00
#
_symmetry.space_group_name_H-M   'P 1'
#
loop_
_entity.id
_entity.type
_entity.pdbx_description
1 polymer ?
#
loop_
_entity_poly.entity_id
_entity_poly.type
_entity_poly.pdbx_seq_one_letter_code
_entity_poly.pdbx_strand_id
1 'polypeptide(L)'
;MEGFIHMRMPLWARRLITRLISIVPVLICVMITSGKGDLQEHEALNQLMNNSQVFLAFALPFSMIPLLMMTDSRVEMGDRFKNSWAVKILGWISVIFLTYLNMTGLPNSITAFFGANPSAGEVELAHIIAYMLVAVVLALLAWTVFELHKGNQRYELEMQSKAEAKEEA
;
A
#
# COMPACT_ATOMS: atom_id res chain seq x y z
N MET A 1 -4.49 -2.62 13.33
CA MET A 1 -5.42 -3.76 13.46
C MET A 1 -6.70 -3.33 14.13
N GLU A 2 -6.68 -2.74 15.32
CA GLU A 2 -7.90 -2.25 16.00
C GLU A 2 -8.73 -1.23 15.19
N GLY A 3 -8.13 -0.43 14.31
CA GLY A 3 -8.88 0.48 13.43
C GLY A 3 -9.53 -0.19 12.22
N PHE A 4 -8.85 -1.15 11.58
CA PHE A 4 -9.33 -1.78 10.33
C PHE A 4 -10.13 -3.08 10.56
N ILE A 5 -9.77 -3.86 11.57
CA ILE A 5 -10.35 -5.18 11.85
C ILE A 5 -10.90 -5.29 13.27
N HIS A 6 -10.97 -4.17 14.02
CA HIS A 6 -11.46 -4.10 15.40
C HIS A 6 -10.95 -5.19 16.36
N MET A 7 -9.77 -5.75 16.06
CA MET A 7 -9.17 -6.83 16.82
C MET A 7 -8.16 -6.30 17.81
N ARG A 8 -8.48 -6.43 19.11
CA ARG A 8 -7.61 -6.07 20.23
C ARG A 8 -6.62 -7.21 20.49
N MET A 9 -5.38 -7.02 20.06
CA MET A 9 -4.30 -8.00 20.21
C MET A 9 -3.20 -7.43 21.12
N PRO A 10 -2.71 -8.16 22.13
CA PRO A 10 -1.65 -7.68 23.01
C PRO A 10 -0.34 -7.48 22.24
N LEU A 11 0.48 -6.51 22.68
CA LEU A 11 1.70 -6.10 21.97
C LEU A 11 2.71 -7.25 21.78
N TRP A 12 2.84 -8.14 22.77
CA TRP A 12 3.73 -9.29 22.69
C TRP A 12 3.28 -10.27 21.60
N ALA A 13 1.98 -10.55 21.50
CA ALA A 13 1.44 -11.49 20.51
C ALA A 13 1.59 -10.94 19.11
N ARG A 14 1.31 -9.63 18.94
CA ARG A 14 1.54 -8.93 17.68
C ARG A 14 3.00 -9.07 17.21
N ARG A 15 3.96 -8.83 18.12
CA ARG A 15 5.39 -8.93 17.80
C ARG A 15 5.82 -10.36 17.49
N LEU A 16 5.30 -11.34 18.21
CA LEU A 16 5.60 -12.75 17.97
C LEU A 16 5.11 -13.20 16.59
N ILE A 17 3.85 -12.91 16.26
CA ILE A 17 3.23 -13.35 15.00
C ILE A 17 3.95 -12.73 13.79
N THR A 18 4.17 -11.41 13.79
CA THR A 18 4.85 -10.75 12.66
C THR A 18 6.27 -11.27 12.50
N ARG A 19 6.99 -11.51 13.60
CA ARG A 19 8.35 -12.03 13.55
C ARG A 19 8.41 -13.47 13.03
N LEU A 20 7.48 -14.33 13.45
CA LEU A 20 7.39 -15.71 12.96
C LEU A 20 7.09 -15.73 11.46
N ILE A 21 6.09 -14.97 10.99
CA ILE A 21 5.76 -14.88 9.56
C ILE A 21 6.96 -14.37 8.75
N SER A 22 7.68 -13.36 9.24
CA SER A 22 8.86 -12.82 8.54
C SER A 22 10.06 -13.77 8.52
N ILE A 23 10.24 -14.61 9.55
CA ILE A 23 11.38 -15.54 9.63
C ILE A 23 11.18 -16.77 8.74
N VAL A 24 9.95 -17.23 8.52
CA VAL A 24 9.66 -18.41 7.67
C VAL A 24 10.31 -18.35 6.28
N PRO A 25 10.12 -17.31 5.45
CA PRO A 25 10.76 -17.24 4.14
C PRO A 25 12.29 -17.13 4.23
N VAL A 26 12.81 -16.49 5.28
CA VAL A 26 14.26 -16.40 5.54
C VAL A 26 14.84 -17.78 5.82
N LEU A 27 14.20 -18.58 6.68
CA LEU A 27 14.66 -19.94 6.99
C LEU A 27 14.61 -20.85 5.77
N ILE A 28 13.56 -20.74 4.94
CA ILE A 28 13.47 -21.50 3.68
C ILE A 28 14.63 -21.13 2.74
N CYS A 29 14.90 -19.83 2.58
CA CYS A 29 16.01 -19.35 1.75
C CYS A 29 17.37 -19.87 2.24
N VAL A 30 17.61 -19.81 3.55
CA VAL A 30 18.84 -20.34 4.17
C VAL A 30 18.92 -21.85 3.95
N MET A 31 17.88 -22.63 4.25
CA MET A 31 17.91 -24.10 4.07
C MET A 31 18.23 -24.53 2.63
N ILE A 32 17.74 -23.80 1.62
CA ILE A 32 18.02 -24.09 0.21
C ILE A 32 19.45 -23.69 -0.19
N THR A 33 20.03 -22.68 0.48
CA THR A 33 21.31 -22.06 0.07
C THR A 33 22.50 -22.46 0.94
N SER A 34 22.28 -22.96 2.16
CA SER A 34 23.33 -23.40 3.09
C SER A 34 24.27 -24.47 2.52
N GLY A 35 23.86 -25.20 1.48
CA GLY A 35 24.70 -26.19 0.79
C GLY A 35 25.57 -25.62 -0.33
N LYS A 36 25.43 -24.34 -0.71
CA LYS A 36 26.03 -23.76 -1.93
C LYS A 36 27.12 -22.70 -1.68
N GLY A 37 27.42 -22.40 -0.40
CA GLY A 37 28.48 -21.49 0.05
C GLY A 37 28.00 -20.07 0.42
N ASP A 38 28.71 -19.43 1.35
CA ASP A 38 28.31 -18.18 2.02
C ASP A 38 27.96 -17.03 1.06
N LEU A 39 28.68 -16.91 -0.06
CA LEU A 39 28.44 -15.86 -1.07
C LEU A 39 27.06 -15.97 -1.73
N GLN A 40 26.62 -17.20 -2.04
CA GLN A 40 25.31 -17.42 -2.65
C GLN A 40 24.18 -17.22 -1.63
N GLU A 41 24.44 -17.51 -0.34
CA GLU A 41 23.49 -17.27 0.74
C GLU A 41 23.20 -15.78 0.90
N HIS A 42 24.23 -14.94 0.95
CA HIS A 42 24.06 -13.50 1.05
C HIS A 42 23.33 -12.91 -0.16
N GLU A 43 23.60 -13.40 -1.36
CA GLU A 43 22.92 -12.95 -2.57
C GLU A 43 21.45 -13.38 -2.60
N ALA A 44 21.14 -14.62 -2.23
CA ALA A 44 19.77 -15.12 -2.12
C ALA A 44 18.97 -14.38 -1.04
N LEU A 45 19.59 -14.05 0.09
CA LEU A 45 18.98 -13.22 1.13
C LEU A 45 18.70 -11.79 0.64
N ASN A 46 19.63 -11.19 -0.11
CA ASN A 46 19.44 -9.86 -0.69
C ASN A 46 18.32 -9.86 -1.75
N GLN A 47 18.26 -10.90 -2.59
CA GLN A 47 17.17 -11.08 -3.55
C GLN A 47 15.83 -11.27 -2.84
N LEU A 48 15.77 -12.08 -1.77
CA LEU A 48 14.56 -12.25 -0.97
C LEU A 48 14.08 -10.91 -0.38
N MET A 49 15.02 -10.09 0.13
CA MET A 49 14.72 -8.77 0.66
C MET A 49 14.16 -7.84 -0.42
N ASN A 50 14.78 -7.80 -1.61
CA ASN A 50 14.32 -6.98 -2.72
C ASN A 50 12.94 -7.45 -3.25
N ASN A 51 12.74 -8.76 -3.36
CA ASN A 51 11.46 -9.35 -3.79
C ASN A 51 10.34 -9.05 -2.79
N SER A 52 10.64 -8.91 -1.50
CA SER A 52 9.66 -8.52 -0.47
C SER A 52 9.14 -7.09 -0.63
N GLN A 53 9.86 -6.22 -1.37
CA GLN A 53 9.43 -4.83 -1.60
C GLN A 53 8.18 -4.72 -2.48
N VAL A 54 7.81 -5.78 -3.18
CA VAL A 54 6.54 -5.85 -3.93
C VAL A 54 5.34 -5.57 -3.03
N PHE A 55 5.32 -6.12 -1.81
CA PHE A 55 4.23 -5.87 -0.87
C PHE A 55 4.15 -4.40 -0.44
N LEU A 56 5.29 -3.72 -0.32
CA LEU A 56 5.31 -2.30 0.02
C LEU A 56 4.79 -1.45 -1.14
N ALA A 57 5.21 -1.74 -2.37
CA ALA A 57 4.72 -1.06 -3.57
C ALA A 57 3.20 -1.15 -3.70
N PHE A 58 2.61 -2.28 -3.31
CA PHE A 58 1.16 -2.46 -3.26
C PHE A 58 0.48 -1.67 -2.14
N ALA A 59 1.06 -1.62 -0.94
CA ALA A 59 0.43 -0.99 0.21
C ALA A 59 0.50 0.55 0.20
N LEU A 60 1.55 1.12 -0.41
CA LEU A 60 1.82 2.55 -0.45
C LEU A 60 0.66 3.42 -0.96
N PRO A 61 0.05 3.18 -2.14
CA PRO A 61 -1.01 4.06 -2.64
C PRO A 61 -2.28 4.01 -1.77
N PHE A 62 -2.59 2.86 -1.15
CA PHE A 62 -3.73 2.72 -0.25
C PHE A 62 -3.55 3.45 1.09
N SER A 63 -2.32 3.73 1.52
CA SER A 63 -2.09 4.53 2.72
C SER A 63 -2.03 6.02 2.40
N MET A 64 -1.35 6.39 1.31
CA MET A 64 -1.12 7.79 0.97
C MET A 64 -2.35 8.52 0.41
N ILE A 65 -3.11 7.89 -0.50
CA ILE A 65 -4.27 8.55 -1.14
C ILE A 65 -5.37 8.87 -0.11
N PRO A 66 -5.83 7.92 0.72
CA PRO A 66 -6.86 8.21 1.71
C PRO A 66 -6.40 9.21 2.75
N LEU A 67 -5.13 9.15 3.17
CA LEU A 67 -4.56 10.12 4.10
C LEU A 67 -4.62 11.54 3.52
N LEU A 68 -4.16 11.72 2.27
CA LEU A 68 -4.16 13.02 1.61
C LEU A 68 -5.60 13.56 1.46
N MET A 69 -6.53 12.70 1.02
CA MET A 69 -7.95 13.06 0.91
C MET A 69 -8.58 13.45 2.25
N MET A 70 -8.24 12.73 3.33
CA MET A 70 -8.73 13.03 4.68
C MET A 70 -8.15 14.35 5.21
N THR A 71 -6.85 14.61 5.01
CA THR A 71 -6.20 15.86 5.42
C THR A 71 -6.61 17.07 4.58
N ASP A 72 -7.05 16.84 3.33
CA ASP A 72 -7.55 17.89 2.44
C ASP A 72 -9.04 18.20 2.69
N SER A 73 -9.78 17.32 3.39
CA SER A 73 -11.21 17.51 3.65
C SER A 73 -11.46 18.57 4.73
N ARG A 74 -12.37 19.50 4.43
CA ARG A 74 -12.89 20.47 5.41
C ARG A 74 -13.72 19.82 6.51
N VAL A 75 -14.32 18.67 6.24
CA VAL A 75 -15.17 17.95 7.20
C VAL A 75 -14.32 17.35 8.31
N GLU A 76 -13.17 16.79 7.95
CA GLU A 76 -12.29 16.06 8.87
C GLU A 76 -11.31 16.99 9.61
N MET A 77 -10.76 18.02 8.94
CA MET A 77 -9.79 18.96 9.56
C MET A 77 -10.36 20.34 9.92
N GLY A 78 -11.59 20.67 9.52
CA GLY A 78 -12.18 22.00 9.71
C GLY A 78 -11.51 23.10 8.87
N ASP A 79 -12.08 24.31 8.91
CA ASP A 79 -11.63 25.42 8.05
C ASP A 79 -10.27 26.03 8.42
N ARG A 80 -9.82 25.84 9.67
CA ARG A 80 -8.57 26.43 10.19
C ARG A 80 -7.32 25.56 10.01
N PHE A 81 -7.46 24.24 10.00
CA PHE A 81 -6.32 23.30 9.93
C PHE A 81 -6.22 22.55 8.61
N LYS A 82 -7.12 22.83 7.65
CA LYS A 82 -7.02 22.25 6.31
C LYS A 82 -5.66 22.54 5.67
N ASN A 83 -5.22 21.58 4.88
CA ASN A 83 -3.96 21.68 4.17
C ASN A 83 -3.93 22.93 3.26
N SER A 84 -2.79 23.64 3.25
CA SER A 84 -2.65 24.83 2.41
C SER A 84 -2.64 24.42 0.93
N TRP A 85 -3.08 25.31 0.04
CA TRP A 85 -3.15 25.02 -1.40
C TRP A 85 -1.81 24.54 -1.99
N ALA A 86 -0.69 25.07 -1.48
CA ALA A 86 0.65 24.64 -1.86
C ALA A 86 0.94 23.18 -1.45
N VAL A 87 0.62 22.80 -0.20
CA VAL A 87 0.86 21.43 0.29
C VAL A 87 -0.10 20.44 -0.38
N LYS A 88 -1.32 20.88 -0.70
CA LYS A 88 -2.26 20.08 -1.50
C LYS A 88 -1.68 19.74 -2.86
N ILE A 89 -1.19 20.72 -3.62
CA ILE A 89 -0.61 20.48 -4.95
C ILE A 89 0.63 19.57 -4.85
N LEU A 90 1.56 19.90 -3.95
CA LEU A 90 2.78 19.10 -3.76
C LEU A 90 2.47 17.67 -3.30
N GLY A 91 1.49 17.51 -2.42
CA GLY A 91 1.00 16.22 -1.94
C GLY A 91 0.41 15.39 -3.08
N TRP A 92 -0.51 15.94 -3.87
CA TRP A 92 -1.10 15.23 -5.01
C TRP A 92 -0.06 14.86 -6.06
N ILE A 93 0.87 15.77 -6.38
CA ILE A 93 1.98 15.48 -7.29
C ILE A 93 2.83 14.33 -6.75
N SER A 94 3.20 14.37 -5.46
CA SER A 94 4.04 13.33 -4.84
C SER A 94 3.34 11.98 -4.84
N VAL A 95 2.05 11.93 -4.50
CA VAL A 95 1.29 10.69 -4.44
C VAL A 95 1.09 10.09 -5.84
N ILE A 96 0.76 10.90 -6.84
CA ILE A 96 0.63 10.43 -8.23
C ILE A 96 1.99 9.93 -8.74
N PHE A 97 3.06 10.68 -8.48
CA PHE A 97 4.41 10.33 -8.91
C PHE A 97 4.90 9.03 -8.27
N LEU A 98 4.78 8.89 -6.94
CA LEU A 98 5.17 7.67 -6.22
C LEU A 98 4.30 6.48 -6.62
N THR A 99 3.00 6.67 -6.83
CA THR A 99 2.12 5.59 -7.30
C THR A 99 2.54 5.13 -8.70
N TYR A 100 2.82 6.07 -9.60
CA TYR A 100 3.33 5.76 -10.93
C TYR A 100 4.64 4.97 -10.88
N LEU A 101 5.64 5.43 -10.10
CA LEU A 101 6.92 4.73 -9.96
C LEU A 101 6.77 3.32 -9.36
N ASN A 102 5.90 3.14 -8.38
CA ASN A 102 5.64 1.82 -7.80
C ASN A 102 4.99 0.88 -8.83
N MET A 103 4.03 1.38 -9.61
CA MET A 103 3.36 0.58 -10.63
C MET A 103 4.27 0.22 -11.81
N THR A 104 5.19 1.10 -12.22
CA THR A 104 6.18 0.77 -13.26
C THR A 104 7.28 -0.17 -12.78
N GLY A 105 7.60 -0.18 -11.48
CA GLY A 105 8.56 -1.10 -10.88
C GLY A 105 8.04 -2.53 -10.70
N LEU A 106 6.71 -2.70 -10.57
CA LEU A 106 6.06 -3.99 -10.30
C LEU A 106 6.43 -5.10 -11.30
N PRO A 107 6.38 -4.88 -12.63
CA PRO A 107 6.77 -5.91 -13.60
C PRO A 107 8.19 -6.44 -13.36
N ASN A 108 9.15 -5.56 -13.12
CA ASN A 108 10.53 -5.96 -12.84
C ASN A 108 10.63 -6.76 -11.54
N SER A 109 9.89 -6.36 -10.50
CA SER A 109 9.90 -7.07 -9.23
C SER A 109 9.23 -8.45 -9.32
N ILE A 110 8.17 -8.61 -10.13
CA ILE A 110 7.56 -9.93 -10.39
C ILE A 110 8.50 -10.80 -11.23
N THR A 111 9.18 -10.25 -12.23
CA THR A 111 10.18 -10.98 -13.02
C THR A 111 11.34 -11.46 -12.14
N ALA A 112 11.75 -10.68 -11.14
CA ALA A 112 12.80 -11.06 -10.18
C ALA A 112 12.46 -12.29 -9.32
N PHE A 113 11.18 -12.68 -9.20
CA PHE A 113 10.80 -13.94 -8.53
C PHE A 113 11.16 -15.18 -9.35
N PHE A 114 11.30 -15.07 -10.67
CA PHE A 114 11.68 -16.18 -11.55
C PHE A 114 13.20 -16.42 -11.59
N GLY A 115 14.00 -15.57 -10.93
CA GLY A 115 15.45 -15.71 -10.83
C GLY A 115 16.23 -14.85 -11.83
N ALA A 116 17.53 -15.09 -11.92
CA ALA A 116 18.46 -14.21 -12.66
C ALA A 116 18.40 -14.34 -14.19
N ASN A 117 17.91 -15.46 -14.74
CA ASN A 117 17.82 -15.71 -16.19
C ASN A 117 16.46 -16.34 -16.55
N PRO A 118 15.36 -15.59 -16.44
CA PRO A 118 14.05 -16.10 -16.81
C PRO A 118 13.96 -16.31 -18.32
N SER A 119 13.31 -17.40 -18.72
CA SER A 119 12.97 -17.65 -20.13
C SER A 119 12.00 -16.59 -20.66
N ALA A 120 11.94 -16.39 -21.98
CA ALA A 120 11.04 -15.41 -22.60
C ALA A 120 9.56 -15.63 -22.19
N GLY A 121 9.13 -16.89 -22.04
CA GLY A 121 7.80 -17.24 -21.56
C GLY A 121 7.57 -16.88 -20.09
N GLU A 122 8.57 -17.06 -19.21
CA GLU A 122 8.47 -16.66 -17.80
C GLU A 122 8.42 -15.15 -17.63
N VAL A 123 9.19 -14.39 -18.45
CA VAL A 123 9.12 -12.93 -18.48
C VAL A 123 7.74 -12.45 -18.94
N GLU A 124 7.19 -13.08 -19.99
CA GLU A 124 5.85 -12.74 -20.47
C GLU A 124 4.78 -13.02 -19.41
N LEU A 125 4.83 -14.19 -18.78
CA LEU A 125 3.93 -14.52 -17.66
C LEU A 125 4.09 -13.56 -16.49
N ALA A 126 5.31 -13.19 -16.12
CA ALA A 126 5.59 -12.22 -15.07
C ALA A 126 4.95 -10.86 -15.37
N HIS A 127 5.09 -10.36 -16.60
CA HIS A 127 4.48 -9.11 -17.03
C HIS A 127 2.95 -9.19 -17.04
N ILE A 128 2.36 -10.29 -17.53
CA ILE A 128 0.91 -10.49 -17.50
C ILE A 128 0.39 -10.44 -16.06
N ILE A 129 1.04 -11.16 -15.14
CA ILE A 129 0.70 -11.17 -13.71
C ILE A 129 0.85 -9.77 -13.13
N ALA A 130 1.95 -9.08 -13.41
CA ALA A 130 2.20 -7.73 -12.90
C ALA A 130 1.14 -6.73 -13.40
N TYR A 131 0.81 -6.72 -14.69
CA TYR A 131 -0.22 -5.84 -15.22
C TYR A 131 -1.62 -6.15 -14.69
N MET A 132 -1.94 -7.43 -14.51
CA MET A 132 -3.17 -7.85 -13.82
C MET A 132 -3.22 -7.31 -12.39
N LEU A 133 -2.12 -7.43 -11.63
CA LEU A 133 -2.05 -6.91 -10.26
C LEU A 133 -2.15 -5.38 -10.24
N VAL A 134 -1.46 -4.68 -11.14
CA VAL A 134 -1.58 -3.22 -11.30
C VAL A 134 -3.02 -2.83 -11.60
N ALA A 135 -3.70 -3.53 -12.52
CA ALA A 135 -5.09 -3.26 -12.86
C ALA A 135 -6.03 -3.46 -11.64
N VAL A 136 -5.84 -4.53 -10.88
CA VAL A 136 -6.58 -4.79 -9.63
C VAL A 136 -6.33 -3.68 -8.60
N VAL A 137 -5.07 -3.29 -8.41
CA VAL A 137 -4.69 -2.22 -7.48
C VAL A 137 -5.33 -0.90 -7.90
N LEU A 138 -5.27 -0.52 -9.17
CA LEU A 138 -5.90 0.69 -9.68
C LEU A 138 -7.43 0.64 -9.52
N ALA A 139 -8.06 -0.51 -9.77
CA ALA A 139 -9.50 -0.69 -9.56
C ALA A 139 -9.89 -0.51 -8.09
N LEU A 140 -9.13 -1.12 -7.17
CA LEU A 140 -9.33 -0.97 -5.72
C LEU A 140 -9.03 0.46 -5.24
N LEU A 141 -8.04 1.14 -5.79
CA LEU A 141 -7.76 2.54 -5.48
C LEU A 141 -8.88 3.45 -5.98
N ALA A 142 -9.36 3.24 -7.21
CA ALA A 142 -10.51 3.97 -7.75
C ALA A 142 -11.76 3.74 -6.88
N TRP A 143 -11.98 2.50 -6.45
CA TRP A 143 -13.05 2.17 -5.51
C TRP A 143 -12.89 2.91 -4.18
N THR A 144 -11.69 2.87 -3.58
CA THR A 144 -11.38 3.53 -2.30
C THR A 144 -11.59 5.03 -2.39
N VAL A 145 -11.12 5.65 -3.48
CA VAL A 145 -11.31 7.07 -3.77
C VAL A 145 -12.79 7.41 -3.91
N PHE A 146 -13.53 6.60 -4.66
CA PHE A 146 -14.97 6.80 -4.86
C PHE A 146 -15.74 6.68 -3.54
N GLU A 147 -15.46 5.66 -2.75
CA GLU A 147 -16.08 5.44 -1.45
C GLU A 147 -15.76 6.58 -0.48
N LEU A 148 -14.51 7.02 -0.42
CA LEU A 148 -14.08 8.11 0.45
C LEU A 148 -14.72 9.45 0.03
N HIS A 149 -14.81 9.72 -1.28
CA HIS A 149 -15.46 10.92 -1.79
C HIS A 149 -16.96 10.93 -1.47
N LYS A 150 -17.65 9.80 -1.70
CA LYS A 150 -19.06 9.63 -1.36
C LYS A 150 -19.31 9.71 0.16
N GLY A 151 -18.39 9.17 0.95
CA GLY A 151 -18.41 9.28 2.42
C GLY A 151 -18.34 10.74 2.86
N ASN A 152 -17.38 11.50 2.33
CA ASN A 152 -17.23 12.92 2.66
C ASN A 152 -18.50 13.73 2.32
N GLN A 153 -19.10 13.53 1.16
CA GLN A 153 -20.35 14.21 0.77
C GLN A 153 -21.52 13.93 1.72
N ARG A 154 -21.66 12.68 2.19
CA ARG A 154 -22.70 12.31 3.16
C ARG A 154 -22.53 13.04 4.49
N TYR A 155 -21.31 13.13 4.99
CA TYR A 155 -21.02 13.85 6.22
C TYR A 155 -21.23 15.37 6.10
N GLU A 156 -20.93 15.97 4.94
CA GLU A 156 -21.24 17.38 4.68
C GLU A 156 -22.75 17.66 4.79
N LEU A 157 -23.57 16.81 4.17
CA LEU A 157 -25.03 16.90 4.22
C LEU A 157 -25.59 16.69 5.64
N GLU A 158 -25.03 15.75 6.40
CA GLU A 158 -25.42 15.54 7.80
C GLU A 158 -25.07 16.74 8.69
N MET A 159 -23.94 17.40 8.45
CA MET A 159 -23.54 18.60 9.20
C MET A 159 -24.44 19.79 8.86
N GLN A 160 -24.80 19.96 7.58
CA GLN A 160 -25.72 21.02 7.14
C GLN A 160 -27.12 20.83 7.73
N SER A 161 -27.69 19.63 7.62
CA SER A 161 -29.02 19.34 8.20
C SER A 161 -29.07 19.51 9.73
N LYS A 162 -28.00 19.15 10.46
CA LYS A 162 -27.90 19.43 11.90
C LYS A 162 -27.77 20.91 12.24
N ALA A 163 -27.15 21.70 11.37
CA ALA A 163 -27.06 23.16 11.54
C ALA A 163 -28.43 23.82 11.30
N GLU A 164 -29.12 23.43 10.23
CA GLU A 164 -30.48 23.91 9.91
C GLU A 164 -31.48 23.57 11.02
N ALA A 165 -31.49 22.32 11.50
CA ALA A 165 -32.36 21.89 12.59
C ALA A 165 -32.10 22.61 13.94
N LYS A 166 -30.91 23.19 14.11
CA LYS A 166 -30.55 24.00 15.29
C LYS A 166 -30.93 25.47 15.11
N GLU A 167 -31.04 25.97 13.89
CA GLU A 167 -31.52 27.32 13.58
C GLU A 167 -33.06 27.41 13.69
N GLU A 168 -33.77 26.31 13.45
CA GLU A 168 -35.22 26.21 13.54
C GLU A 168 -35.78 25.97 14.97
N ALA A 169 -34.92 25.69 15.96
CA ALA A 169 -35.28 25.34 17.34
C ALA A 169 -34.98 26.47 18.35
#